data_AF-A0A3B9G7H4-F1
#
_entry.id   AF-A0A3B9G7H4-F1
#
_cell.length_a   1.000
_cell.length_b   1.000
_cell.length_c   1.000
_cell.angle_alpha   90.00
_cell.angle_beta   90.00
_cell.angle_gamma   90.00
#
_symmetry.space_group_name_H-M   'P 1'
#
loop_
_entity.id
_entity.type
_entity.pdbx_description
1 polymer ?
#
loop_
_entity_poly.entity_id
_entity_poly.type
_entity_poly.pdbx_seq_one_letter_code
_entity_poly.pdbx_strand_id
1 'polypeptide(L)'
;MDQLPPAAAPPPSHHSGVPVPERQWGMFAHLSAFSACVGIPFGNIVGPLIMFLIKKDEYPFGGAQAKEALNFNISCTLYGL
;
A
#
# COMPACT_ATOMS: atom_id res chain seq x y z
N MET A 1 48.02 -18.46 12.17
CA MET A 1 46.68 -18.86 11.71
C MET A 1 45.71 -17.90 12.34
N ASP A 2 45.52 -16.75 11.70
CA ASP A 2 44.65 -15.68 12.16
C ASP A 2 43.22 -16.21 12.24
N GLN A 3 42.66 -16.25 13.45
CA GLN A 3 41.25 -16.56 13.67
C GLN A 3 40.43 -15.47 12.96
N LEU A 4 39.71 -15.85 11.90
CA LEU A 4 38.74 -14.98 11.25
C LEU A 4 37.72 -14.51 12.30
N PRO A 5 37.42 -13.20 12.41
CA PRO A 5 36.39 -12.71 13.33
C PRO A 5 35.07 -13.47 13.11
N PRO A 6 34.31 -13.78 14.17
CA PRO A 6 32.99 -14.39 14.02
C PRO A 6 32.17 -13.51 13.09
N ALA A 7 31.66 -14.09 12.00
CA ALA A 7 30.81 -13.40 11.04
C ALA A 7 29.71 -12.66 11.82
N ALA A 8 29.73 -11.33 11.78
CA ALA A 8 28.73 -10.51 12.42
C ALA A 8 27.34 -11.02 11.99
N ALA A 9 26.47 -11.29 12.97
CA ALA A 9 25.11 -11.72 12.70
C ALA A 9 24.49 -10.77 11.64
N PRO A 10 23.73 -11.29 10.66
CA PRO A 10 23.09 -10.44 9.67
C PRO A 10 22.28 -9.35 10.39
N PRO A 11 22.32 -8.09 9.90
CA PRO A 11 21.59 -7.01 10.52
C PRO A 11 20.11 -7.40 10.65
N PRO A 12 19.43 -7.03 11.74
CA PRO A 12 18.03 -7.37 11.92
C PRO A 12 17.23 -6.90 10.72
N SER A 13 16.68 -7.84 9.96
CA SER A 13 15.81 -7.53 8.82
C SER A 13 14.55 -6.85 9.36
N HIS A 14 14.41 -5.54 9.11
CA HIS A 14 13.21 -4.77 9.44
C HIS A 14 12.02 -5.20 8.56
N HIS A 15 11.54 -6.42 8.74
CA HIS A 15 10.25 -6.83 8.22
C HIS A 15 9.19 -6.45 9.26
N SER A 16 8.23 -5.62 8.89
CA SER A 16 7.13 -5.15 9.74
C SER A 16 6.18 -6.26 10.22
N GLY A 17 6.57 -7.54 10.12
CA GLY A 17 5.71 -8.71 10.26
C GLY A 17 4.76 -8.93 9.08
N VAL A 18 4.57 -7.93 8.22
CA VAL A 18 3.67 -7.95 7.07
C VAL A 18 4.40 -8.45 5.81
N PRO A 19 3.83 -9.42 5.08
CA PRO A 19 4.37 -9.86 3.79
C PRO A 19 4.61 -8.70 2.82
N VAL A 20 5.68 -8.78 2.03
CA VAL A 20 6.00 -7.74 1.02
C VAL A 20 4.84 -7.50 0.04
N PRO A 21 4.15 -8.53 -0.49
CA PRO A 21 3.03 -8.32 -1.42
C PRO A 21 1.90 -7.49 -0.82
N GLU A 22 1.57 -7.69 0.46
CA GLU A 22 0.53 -6.91 1.15
C GLU A 22 0.90 -5.43 1.26
N ARG A 23 2.18 -5.14 1.54
CA ARG A 23 2.70 -3.76 1.62
C ARG A 23 2.68 -3.08 0.26
N GLN A 24 3.11 -3.79 -0.78
CA GLN A 24 3.08 -3.28 -2.15
C GLN A 24 1.65 -2.99 -2.58
N TRP A 25 0.71 -3.87 -2.25
CA TRP A 25 -0.70 -3.66 -2.57
C TRP A 25 -1.28 -2.42 -1.88
N GLY A 26 -0.97 -2.22 -0.59
CA GLY A 26 -1.35 -1.01 0.13
C GLY A 26 -0.79 0.26 -0.54
N MET A 27 0.49 0.25 -0.93
CA MET A 27 1.10 1.37 -1.66
C MET A 27 0.40 1.63 -3.02
N PHE A 28 0.12 0.58 -3.80
CA PHE A 28 -0.57 0.72 -5.07
C PHE A 28 -2.00 1.24 -4.91
N ALA A 29 -2.70 0.88 -3.83
CA ALA A 29 -4.02 1.42 -3.55
C ALA A 29 -3.99 2.94 -3.37
N HIS A 30 -2.99 3.47 -2.67
CA HIS A 30 -2.80 4.93 -2.56
C HIS A 30 -2.40 5.57 -3.88
N LEU A 31 -1.45 4.97 -4.61
CA LEU A 31 -1.00 5.49 -5.92
C LEU A 31 -2.12 5.48 -6.96
N SER A 32 -3.05 4.53 -6.89
CA SER A 32 -4.18 4.44 -7.81
C SER A 32 -5.10 5.66 -7.76
N ALA A 33 -5.09 6.43 -6.66
CA ALA A 33 -5.83 7.68 -6.55
C ALA A 33 -5.34 8.77 -7.54
N PHE A 34 -4.07 8.71 -7.96
CA PHE A 34 -3.53 9.61 -8.98
C PHE A 34 -4.07 9.33 -10.39
N SER A 35 -4.92 8.30 -10.57
CA SER A 35 -5.61 8.06 -11.85
C SER A 35 -6.49 9.24 -12.28
N ALA A 36 -6.97 10.05 -11.33
CA ALA A 36 -7.63 11.32 -11.64
C ALA A 36 -6.74 12.29 -12.42
N CYS A 37 -5.42 12.28 -12.18
CA CYS A 37 -4.46 13.15 -12.88
C CYS A 37 -4.31 12.78 -14.37
N VAL A 38 -4.73 11.57 -14.77
CA VAL A 38 -4.66 11.09 -16.16
C VAL A 38 -5.92 11.47 -16.96
N GLY A 39 -6.85 12.22 -16.35
CA GLY A 39 -8.09 12.67 -17.01
C GLY A 39 -9.26 11.70 -16.86
N ILE A 40 -9.13 10.68 -16.01
CA ILE A 40 -10.25 9.79 -15.67
C ILE A 40 -11.14 10.49 -14.64
N PRO A 41 -12.42 10.78 -14.96
CA PRO A 41 -13.33 11.39 -14.01
C PRO A 41 -13.52 10.45 -12.81
N PHE A 42 -13.42 11.00 -11.59
CA PHE A 42 -13.47 10.24 -10.33
C PHE A 42 -12.40 9.15 -10.19
N GLY A 43 -11.31 9.21 -10.96
CA GLY A 43 -10.21 8.25 -10.89
C GLY A 43 -9.56 8.13 -9.51
N ASN A 44 -9.66 9.19 -8.70
CA ASN A 44 -9.19 9.25 -7.32
C ASN A 44 -9.98 8.35 -6.36
N ILE A 45 -11.24 8.04 -6.67
CA ILE A 45 -12.10 7.13 -5.90
C ILE A 45 -12.12 5.74 -6.56
N VAL A 46 -12.26 5.70 -7.89
CA VAL A 46 -12.38 4.44 -8.65
C VAL A 46 -11.12 3.59 -8.53
N GLY A 47 -9.92 4.19 -8.58
CA GLY A 47 -8.67 3.46 -8.42
C GLY A 47 -8.60 2.69 -7.09
N PRO A 48 -8.66 3.38 -5.93
CA PRO A 48 -8.61 2.74 -4.63
C PRO A 48 -9.75 1.74 -4.41
N LEU A 49 -10.94 2.01 -4.97
CA LEU A 49 -12.09 1.10 -4.90
C LEU A 49 -11.82 -0.23 -5.61
N ILE A 50 -11.26 -0.20 -6.82
CA ILE A 50 -10.88 -1.42 -7.55
C ILE A 50 -9.84 -2.21 -6.75
N MET A 51 -8.82 -1.51 -6.24
CA MET A 51 -7.75 -2.13 -5.44
C MET A 51 -8.29 -2.78 -4.16
N PHE A 52 -9.28 -2.16 -3.52
CA PHE A 52 -9.99 -2.72 -2.39
C PHE A 52 -10.77 -3.97 -2.79
N LEU A 53 -11.59 -3.92 -3.84
CA LEU A 53 -12.42 -5.05 -4.26
C LEU A 53 -11.60 -6.27 -4.67
N ILE A 54 -10.42 -6.10 -5.28
CA ILE A 54 -9.59 -7.22 -5.75
C ILE A 54 -8.92 -7.96 -4.59
N LYS A 55 -8.40 -7.26 -3.57
CA LYS A 55 -7.56 -7.89 -2.52
C LYS A 55 -8.09 -7.79 -1.10
N LYS A 56 -9.29 -7.25 -0.86
CA LYS A 56 -9.86 -7.13 0.50
C LYS A 56 -9.91 -8.46 1.27
N ASP A 57 -10.09 -9.58 0.58
CA ASP A 57 -10.21 -10.91 1.21
C ASP A 57 -8.89 -11.68 1.21
N GLU A 58 -7.91 -11.26 0.41
CA GLU A 58 -6.62 -11.98 0.24
C GLU A 58 -5.53 -11.38 1.12
N TYR A 59 -5.51 -10.05 1.28
CA TYR A 59 -4.46 -9.33 1.99
C TYR A 59 -5.06 -8.48 3.12
N PRO A 60 -5.02 -8.93 4.38
CA PRO A 60 -5.59 -8.19 5.50
C PRO A 60 -5.01 -6.78 5.64
N PHE A 61 -3.69 -6.63 5.50
CA PHE A 61 -3.05 -5.31 5.57
C PHE A 61 -3.28 -4.49 4.30
N GLY A 62 -3.09 -5.10 3.13
CA GLY A 62 -3.26 -4.43 1.84
C GLY A 62 -4.70 -3.94 1.62
N GLY A 63 -5.69 -4.75 2.01
CA GLY A 63 -7.11 -4.42 1.96
C GLY A 63 -7.50 -3.32 2.95
N ALA A 64 -6.95 -3.35 4.17
CA ALA A 64 -7.13 -2.26 5.13
C ALA A 64 -6.58 -0.93 4.58
N GLN A 65 -5.39 -0.95 3.98
CA GLN A 65 -4.81 0.25 3.37
C GLN A 65 -5.58 0.75 2.15
N ALA A 66 -6.12 -0.15 1.33
CA ALA A 66 -6.99 0.23 0.22
C ALA A 66 -8.30 0.88 0.69
N LYS A 67 -8.87 0.40 1.81
CA LYS A 67 -10.03 1.03 2.44
C LYS A 67 -9.71 2.43 2.98
N GLU A 68 -8.54 2.62 3.60
CA GLU A 68 -8.10 3.93 4.05
C GLU A 68 -7.86 4.90 2.88
N ALA A 69 -7.20 4.44 1.82
CA ALA A 69 -6.98 5.21 0.60
C ALA A 69 -8.32 5.67 0.00
N LEU A 70 -9.30 4.78 -0.06
CA LEU A 70 -10.64 5.08 -0.55
C LEU A 70 -11.35 6.12 0.33
N ASN A 71 -11.37 5.93 1.66
CA ASN A 71 -12.00 6.86 2.60
C ASN A 71 -11.36 8.25 2.55
N PHE A 72 -10.03 8.32 2.44
CA PHE A 72 -9.30 9.58 2.30
C PHE A 72 -9.69 10.31 1.01
N ASN A 73 -9.72 9.62 -0.13
CA ASN A 73 -10.08 10.25 -1.40
C ASN A 73 -11.54 10.68 -1.47
N ILE A 74 -12.46 9.94 -0.84
CA ILE A 74 -13.85 10.38 -0.67
C ILE A 74 -13.90 11.65 0.16
N SER A 75 -13.17 11.70 1.28
CA SER A 75 -13.10 12.88 2.14
C SER A 75 -12.54 14.09 1.39
N CYS A 76 -11.44 13.93 0.65
CA CYS A 76 -10.86 14.99 -0.19
C CYS A 76 -11.88 15.51 -1.22
N THR A 77 -12.58 14.60 -1.91
CA THR A 77 -13.60 14.97 -2.90
C THR A 77 -14.76 15.74 -2.26
N LEU A 78 -15.18 15.35 -1.06
CA LEU A 78 -16.26 16.03 -0.32
C LEU A 78 -15.82 17.39 0.24
N TYR A 79 -14.56 17.52 0.66
CA TYR A 79 -14.00 18.78 1.17
C TYR A 79 -13.55 19.76 0.07
N GLY A 80 -13.72 19.40 -1.21
CA GLY A 80 -13.54 20.32 -2.33
C GLY A 80 -12.13 20.36 -2.91
N LEU A 81 -11.40 19.24 -2.83
CA LEU A 81 -10.26 18.99 -3.73
C LEU A 81 -10.79 18.69 -5.14
#